data_AF-A0A954KYV4-F1
#
_entry.id   AF-A0A954KYV4-F1
#
_cell.length_a   1.000
_cell.length_b   1.000
_cell.length_c   1.000
_cell.angle_alpha   90.00
_cell.angle_beta   90.00
_cell.angle_gamma   90.00
#
_symmetry.space_group_name_H-M   'P 1'
#
loop_
_entity.id
_entity.type
_entity.pdbx_description
1 polymer ?
#
loop_
_entity_poly.entity_id
_entity_poly.type
_entity_poly.pdbx_seq_one_letter_code
_entity_poly.pdbx_strand_id
1 'polypeptide(L)'
;MALAAPDIDYLRGAIAQRSGNVISANQSYLLESRLAPVAKSAGLPDVQALVAELRSNPRNPLHDKVTEAMTINETSFFRDMQPFEALKTVLLPELIKKRDLTKSLSIWSAASSSGQEAYSIA
;
A
#
# COMPACT_ATOMS: atom_id res chain seq x y z
N MET A 1 8.77 -22.31 -10.00
CA MET A 1 9.88 -22.76 -9.15
C MET A 1 9.79 -21.99 -7.85
N ALA A 2 9.85 -22.63 -6.69
CA ALA A 2 9.72 -21.94 -5.40
C ALA A 2 10.90 -20.98 -5.18
N LEU A 3 10.62 -19.81 -4.59
CA LEU A 3 11.62 -18.84 -4.17
C LEU A 3 12.51 -19.43 -3.06
N ALA A 4 13.82 -19.21 -3.16
CA ALA A 4 14.76 -19.65 -2.13
C ALA A 4 14.70 -18.72 -0.89
N ALA A 5 15.00 -19.24 0.29
CA ALA A 5 15.00 -18.46 1.54
C ALA A 5 15.83 -17.16 1.48
N PRO A 6 17.05 -17.14 0.89
CA PRO A 6 17.83 -15.91 0.78
C PRO A 6 17.19 -14.82 -0.09
N ASP A 7 16.37 -15.22 -1.06
CA ASP A 7 15.66 -14.28 -1.95
C ASP A 7 14.41 -13.73 -1.27
N ILE A 8 13.71 -14.56 -0.49
CA ILE A 8 12.62 -14.14 0.38
C ILE A 8 13.13 -13.11 1.39
N ASP A 9 14.24 -13.39 2.08
CA ASP A 9 14.79 -12.47 3.09
C ASP A 9 15.27 -11.15 2.46
N TYR A 10 15.87 -11.21 1.26
CA TYR A 10 16.22 -10.01 0.51
C TYR A 10 14.99 -9.15 0.17
N LEU A 11 13.94 -9.76 -0.39
CA LEU A 11 12.71 -9.06 -0.75
C LEU A 11 12.05 -8.44 0.48
N ARG A 12 11.95 -9.18 1.59
CA ARG A 12 11.40 -8.69 2.86
C ARG A 12 12.18 -7.48 3.36
N GLY A 13 13.50 -7.53 3.33
CA GLY A 13 14.36 -6.42 3.71
C GLY A 13 14.18 -5.20 2.81
N ALA A 14 14.18 -5.40 1.49
CA ALA A 14 14.04 -4.32 0.51
C ALA A 14 12.67 -3.62 0.63
N ILE A 15 11.59 -4.38 0.80
CA ILE A 15 10.23 -3.85 0.97
C ILE A 15 10.12 -3.11 2.29
N ALA A 16 10.59 -3.69 3.40
CA ALA A 16 10.55 -3.06 4.70
C ALA A 16 11.35 -1.76 4.74
N GLN A 17 12.52 -1.71 4.10
CA GLN A 17 13.36 -0.52 4.02
C GLN A 17 12.68 0.63 3.26
N ARG A 18 11.88 0.32 2.23
CA ARG A 18 11.24 1.32 1.36
C ARG A 18 9.88 1.79 1.85
N SER A 19 9.04 0.90 2.37
CA SER A 19 7.65 1.21 2.75
C SER A 19 7.34 1.02 4.23
N GLY A 20 8.25 0.44 5.01
CA GLY A 20 7.97 0.02 6.39
C GLY A 20 7.08 -1.22 6.48
N ASN A 21 6.66 -1.81 5.36
CA ASN A 21 5.81 -3.00 5.36
C ASN A 21 6.64 -4.25 5.75
N VAL A 22 6.35 -4.81 6.93
CA VAL A 22 7.02 -6.00 7.44
C VAL A 22 6.23 -7.24 7.05
N ILE A 23 6.77 -8.00 6.10
CA ILE A 23 6.18 -9.26 5.66
C ILE A 23 6.65 -10.37 6.61
N SER A 24 5.71 -11.10 7.19
CA SER A 24 5.99 -12.23 8.08
C SER A 24 6.31 -13.51 7.29
N ALA A 25 7.01 -14.46 7.91
CA ALA A 25 7.42 -15.69 7.24
C ALA A 25 6.25 -16.53 6.69
N ASN A 26 5.11 -16.55 7.40
CA ASN A 26 3.89 -17.23 6.98
C ASN A 26 3.17 -16.56 5.79
N GLN A 27 3.57 -15.33 5.42
CA GLN A 27 3.04 -14.58 4.28
C GLN A 27 3.96 -14.66 3.05
N SER A 28 5.05 -15.43 3.09
CA SER A 28 6.02 -15.49 1.98
C SER A 28 5.41 -15.96 0.66
N TYR A 29 4.31 -16.73 0.69
CA TYR A 29 3.55 -17.11 -0.52
C TYR A 29 2.96 -15.91 -1.28
N LEU A 30 2.75 -14.77 -0.60
CA LEU A 30 2.30 -13.52 -1.23
C LEU A 30 3.38 -12.94 -2.13
N LEU A 31 4.67 -13.13 -1.81
CA LEU A 31 5.76 -12.64 -2.65
C LEU A 31 5.71 -13.27 -4.04
N GLU A 32 5.54 -14.60 -4.12
CA GLU A 32 5.43 -15.28 -5.41
C GLU A 32 4.19 -14.83 -6.18
N SER A 33 3.01 -14.86 -5.54
CA SER A 33 1.74 -14.56 -6.22
C SER A 33 1.62 -13.10 -6.67
N ARG A 34 2.11 -12.14 -5.88
CA ARG A 34 2.01 -10.71 -6.20
C ARG A 34 3.15 -10.18 -7.07
N LEU A 35 4.33 -10.81 -7.02
CA LEU A 35 5.47 -10.36 -7.83
C LEU A 35 5.57 -11.05 -9.19
N ALA A 36 4.90 -12.18 -9.40
CA ALA A 36 4.83 -12.82 -10.72
C ALA A 36 4.27 -11.88 -11.82
N PRO A 37 3.17 -11.12 -11.60
CA PRO A 37 2.73 -10.10 -12.55
C PRO A 37 3.76 -8.99 -12.79
N VAL A 38 4.51 -8.59 -11.75
CA VAL A 38 5.55 -7.56 -11.85
C VAL A 38 6.70 -8.05 -12.74
N ALA A 39 7.19 -9.26 -12.51
CA ALA A 39 8.23 -9.91 -13.33
C ALA A 39 7.79 -9.98 -14.80
N LYS A 40 6.57 -10.45 -15.06
CA LYS A 40 6.00 -10.52 -16.42
C LYS A 40 5.92 -9.14 -17.07
N SER A 41 5.49 -8.11 -16.34
CA SER A 41 5.41 -6.73 -16.86
C SER A 41 6.78 -6.13 -17.17
N ALA A 42 7.84 -6.65 -16.55
CA ALA A 42 9.22 -6.24 -16.75
C ALA A 42 9.92 -7.03 -17.87
N GLY A 43 9.23 -7.98 -18.51
CA GLY A 43 9.83 -8.88 -19.51
C GLY A 43 10.73 -9.96 -18.92
N LEU A 44 10.61 -10.22 -17.60
CA LEU A 44 11.40 -11.22 -16.90
C LEU A 44 10.65 -12.56 -16.85
N PRO A 45 11.37 -13.69 -16.93
CA PRO A 45 10.74 -15.01 -17.01
C PRO A 45 10.04 -15.42 -15.71
N ASP A 46 10.58 -15.02 -14.55
CA ASP A 46 10.07 -15.41 -13.24
C ASP A 46 10.50 -14.43 -12.12
N VAL A 47 10.06 -14.72 -10.90
CA VAL A 47 10.38 -13.91 -9.71
C VAL A 47 11.85 -14.06 -9.31
N GLN A 48 12.50 -15.20 -9.58
CA GLN A 48 13.94 -15.36 -9.35
C GLN A 48 14.76 -14.37 -10.20
N ALA A 49 14.45 -14.25 -11.49
CA ALA A 49 15.08 -13.29 -12.38
C ALA A 49 14.81 -11.84 -11.95
N LEU A 50 13.62 -11.56 -11.42
CA LEU A 50 13.30 -10.26 -10.81
C LEU A 50 14.19 -9.98 -9.60
N VAL A 51 14.40 -10.94 -8.70
CA VAL A 51 15.29 -10.75 -7.55
C VAL A 51 16.74 -10.52 -7.99
N ALA A 52 17.22 -11.28 -8.99
CA ALA A 52 18.56 -11.09 -9.54
C ALA A 52 18.75 -9.69 -10.12
N GLU A 53 17.78 -9.19 -10.88
CA GLU A 53 17.77 -7.84 -11.46
C GLU A 53 17.74 -6.75 -10.39
N LEU A 54 16.97 -6.93 -9.31
CA LEU A 54 16.92 -5.97 -8.20
C LEU A 54 18.25 -5.89 -7.45
N ARG A 55 18.96 -7.03 -7.30
CA ARG A 55 20.26 -7.10 -6.62
C ARG A 55 21.38 -6.49 -7.48
N SER A 56 21.37 -6.73 -8.79
CA SER A 56 22.39 -6.21 -9.71
C SER A 56 22.24 -4.70 -9.92
N ASN A 57 21.01 -4.18 -9.89
CA ASN A 57 20.70 -2.79 -10.18
C ASN A 57 19.91 -2.12 -9.02
N PRO A 58 20.60 -1.61 -7.96
CA PRO A 58 19.94 -0.99 -6.81
C PRO A 58 19.10 0.26 -7.12
N ARG A 59 19.36 0.92 -8.26
CA ARG A 59 18.64 2.11 -8.73
C ARG A 59 17.51 1.81 -9.72
N ASN A 60 17.23 0.53 -9.99
CA ASN A 60 16.20 0.15 -10.95
C ASN A 60 14.80 0.56 -10.44
N PRO A 61 13.96 1.25 -11.24
CA PRO A 61 12.57 1.57 -10.88
C PRO A 61 11.69 0.36 -10.55
N LEU A 62 12.12 -0.86 -10.92
CA LEU A 62 11.43 -2.10 -10.53
C LEU A 62 11.29 -2.25 -9.01
N HIS A 63 12.20 -1.68 -8.22
CA HIS A 63 12.09 -1.67 -6.75
C HIS A 63 10.78 -1.01 -6.28
N ASP A 64 10.35 0.06 -6.94
CA ASP A 64 9.11 0.76 -6.59
C ASP A 64 7.89 -0.07 -6.97
N LYS A 65 7.92 -0.73 -8.14
CA LYS A 65 6.85 -1.65 -8.57
C LYS A 65 6.70 -2.86 -7.65
N VAL A 66 7.81 -3.40 -7.17
CA VAL A 66 7.80 -4.51 -6.19
C VAL A 66 7.21 -4.04 -4.87
N THR A 67 7.60 -2.85 -4.40
CA THR A 67 7.06 -2.29 -3.16
C THR A 67 5.56 -2.05 -3.27
N GLU A 68 5.11 -1.45 -4.38
CA GLU A 68 3.70 -1.19 -4.67
C GLU A 68 2.87 -2.47 -4.80
N ALA A 69 3.38 -3.49 -5.48
CA ALA A 69 2.67 -4.78 -5.59
C ALA A 69 2.44 -5.44 -4.22
N MET A 70 3.25 -5.09 -3.22
CA MET A 70 3.18 -5.67 -1.88
C MET A 70 2.34 -4.85 -0.89
N THR A 71 1.82 -3.68 -1.28
CA THR A 71 0.84 -2.95 -0.47
C THR A 71 -0.55 -3.58 -0.56
N ILE A 72 -1.40 -3.36 0.44
CA ILE A 72 -2.81 -3.77 0.40
C ILE A 72 -3.61 -2.56 -0.05
N ASN A 73 -3.86 -2.46 -1.35
CA ASN A 73 -4.61 -1.37 -1.96
C ASN A 73 -6.13 -1.59 -1.94
N GLU A 74 -6.66 -2.27 -0.92
CA GLU A 74 -8.11 -2.50 -0.81
C GLU A 74 -8.81 -1.25 -0.28
N THR A 75 -9.70 -0.67 -1.07
CA THR A 75 -10.50 0.49 -0.69
C THR A 75 -11.85 0.47 -1.42
N SER A 76 -12.88 1.01 -0.78
CA SER A 76 -14.23 1.11 -1.33
C SER A 76 -14.92 2.36 -0.78
N PHE A 77 -15.92 2.85 -1.49
CA PHE A 77 -16.73 3.98 -1.01
C PHE A 77 -17.44 3.58 0.28
N PHE A 78 -17.36 4.46 1.29
CA PHE A 78 -17.99 4.28 2.60
C PHE A 78 -17.61 2.95 3.27
N ARG A 79 -16.36 2.48 3.08
CA ARG A 79 -15.82 1.29 3.75
C ARG A 79 -16.03 1.45 5.25
N ASP A 80 -16.67 0.46 5.87
CA ASP A 80 -17.06 0.52 7.28
C ASP A 80 -17.90 1.77 7.58
N MET A 81 -19.20 1.72 7.28
CA MET A 81 -20.07 2.90 7.29
C MET A 81 -20.16 3.65 8.64
N GLN A 82 -19.82 3.00 9.75
CA GLN A 82 -19.89 3.56 11.11
C GLN A 82 -19.01 4.83 11.29
N PRO A 83 -17.72 4.85 10.91
CA PRO A 83 -16.91 6.06 10.86
C PRO A 83 -17.56 7.26 10.14
N PHE A 84 -18.20 7.03 9.00
CA PHE A 84 -18.85 8.10 8.22
C PHE A 84 -20.11 8.63 8.91
N GLU A 85 -20.90 7.75 9.53
CA GLU A 85 -22.04 8.15 10.35
C GLU A 85 -21.60 8.96 11.57
N ALA A 86 -20.53 8.53 12.26
CA ALA A 86 -19.96 9.28 13.38
C ALA A 86 -19.41 10.65 12.93
N LEU A 87 -18.74 10.70 11.77
CA LEU A 87 -18.28 11.95 11.17
C LEU A 87 -19.45 12.91 10.95
N LYS A 88 -20.54 12.44 10.36
CA LYS A 88 -21.72 13.24 10.03
C LYS A 88 -22.52 13.69 11.26
N THR A 89 -22.75 12.79 12.20
CA THR A 89 -23.72 13.00 13.29
C THR A 89 -23.09 13.55 14.56
N VAL A 90 -21.80 13.30 14.78
CA VAL A 90 -21.08 13.70 16.00
C VAL A 90 -19.98 14.72 15.69
N LEU A 91 -19.03 14.38 14.81
CA LEU A 91 -17.80 15.16 14.67
C LEU A 91 -18.01 16.48 13.91
N LEU A 92 -18.68 16.45 12.76
CA LEU A 92 -18.89 17.64 11.93
C LEU A 92 -19.69 18.75 12.66
N PRO A 93 -20.82 18.46 13.34
CA PRO A 93 -21.53 19.48 14.11
C PRO A 93 -20.65 20.18 15.14
N GLU A 94 -19.84 19.42 15.88
CA GLU A 94 -18.92 19.99 16.87
C GLU A 94 -17.80 20.83 16.25
N LEU A 95 -17.20 20.34 15.16
CA LEU A 95 -16.09 21.01 14.47
C LEU A 95 -16.55 22.31 13.82
N ILE A 96 -17.73 22.33 13.20
CA ILE A 96 -18.33 23.53 12.60
C ILE A 96 -18.55 24.59 13.67
N LYS A 97 -19.16 24.20 14.81
CA LYS A 97 -19.40 25.13 15.93
C LYS A 97 -18.09 25.71 16.48
N LYS A 98 -17.05 24.90 16.65
CA LYS A 98 -15.73 25.35 17.12
C LYS A 98 -15.03 26.29 16.12
N ARG A 99 -15.35 26.22 14.84
CA ARG A 99 -14.68 26.96 13.75
C ARG A 99 -15.55 28.04 13.11
N ASP A 100 -16.61 28.48 13.78
CA ASP A 100 -17.62 29.41 13.26
C ASP A 100 -17.03 30.72 12.68
N LEU A 101 -15.93 31.21 13.27
CA LEU A 101 -15.22 32.41 12.76
C LEU A 101 -14.40 32.15 11.50
N THR A 102 -13.79 30.96 11.37
CA THR A 102 -12.88 30.63 10.25
C THR A 102 -13.58 29.97 9.08
N LYS A 103 -14.70 29.28 9.34
CA LYS A 103 -15.55 28.58 8.35
C LYS A 103 -14.77 27.68 7.38
N SER A 104 -13.69 27.06 7.86
CA SER A 104 -12.84 26.18 7.09
C SER A 104 -12.49 24.94 7.91
N LEU A 105 -12.57 23.77 7.28
CA LEU A 105 -12.17 22.48 7.84
C LEU A 105 -11.07 21.88 6.96
N SER A 106 -10.10 21.24 7.60
CA SER A 106 -9.06 20.48 6.92
C SER A 106 -9.11 19.05 7.44
N ILE A 107 -9.30 18.10 6.53
CA ILE A 107 -9.37 16.67 6.84
C ILE A 107 -8.26 15.98 6.04
N TRP A 108 -7.55 15.05 6.70
CA TRP A 108 -6.51 14.26 6.06
C TRP A 108 -6.92 12.79 6.03
N SER A 109 -7.13 12.24 4.83
CA SER A 109 -7.22 10.79 4.61
C SER A 109 -5.80 10.26 4.40
N ALA A 110 -5.24 9.63 5.43
CA ALA A 110 -3.93 9.01 5.38
C ALA A 110 -4.06 7.60 4.76
N ALA A 111 -3.20 7.28 3.78
CA ALA A 111 -3.28 6.06 2.98
C ALA A 111 -4.58 5.94 2.15
N SER A 112 -4.92 7.01 1.41
CA SER A 112 -6.15 7.12 0.62
C SER A 112 -6.31 6.10 -0.52
N SER A 113 -5.29 5.26 -0.80
CA SER A 113 -5.29 4.29 -1.91
C SER A 113 -5.74 4.95 -3.22
N SER A 114 -6.72 4.39 -3.94
CA SER A 114 -7.32 4.97 -5.15
C SER A 114 -8.32 6.12 -4.90
N GLY A 115 -8.45 6.59 -3.65
CA GLY A 115 -9.14 7.83 -3.29
C GLY A 115 -10.58 7.70 -2.82
N GLN A 116 -11.18 6.51 -2.87
CA GLN A 116 -12.60 6.31 -2.53
C GLN A 116 -12.96 6.81 -1.13
N GLU A 117 -12.08 6.62 -0.14
CA GLU A 117 -12.29 7.15 1.21
C GLU A 117 -12.34 8.68 1.22
N ALA A 118 -11.37 9.34 0.58
CA ALA A 118 -11.33 10.79 0.49
C ALA A 118 -12.56 11.36 -0.22
N TYR A 119 -13.05 10.68 -1.26
CA TYR A 119 -14.29 11.03 -1.94
C TYR A 119 -15.54 10.73 -1.13
N SER A 120 -15.53 9.74 -0.24
CA SER A 120 -16.63 9.49 0.69
C SER A 120 -16.71 10.53 1.81
N ILE A 121 -15.61 11.23 2.10
CA ILE A 121 -15.56 12.34 3.07
C ILE A 121 -16.04 13.66 2.45
N ALA A 122 -15.73 13.89 1.16
CA ALA A 122 -15.97 15.14 0.44
C ALA A 122 -17.45 15.44 0.16
#